data_AF-A0AAV3RUS9-F1
#
_entry.id   AF-A0AAV3RUS9-F1
#
_cell.length_a   1.000
_cell.length_b   1.000
_cell.length_c   1.000
_cell.angle_alpha   90.00
_cell.angle_beta   90.00
_cell.angle_gamma   90.00
#
_symmetry.space_group_name_H-M   'P 1'
#
loop_
_entity.id
_entity.type
_entity.pdbx_description
1 polymer ?
#
loop_
_entity_poly.entity_id
_entity_poly.type
_entity_poly.pdbx_seq_one_letter_code
_entity_poly.pdbx_strand_id
1 'polypeptide(L)'
;MTFTREDVTRGLFSIKMGKAPGPDDDTILFGEVTEGETRSIMSILHHYGLLSGQLVSIQKSTVMLSPNLRADTRAAISYIQELRWSPHMAPI
;
A
#
# COMPACT_ATOMS: atom_id res chain seq x y z
N MET A 1 -1.12 16.94 0.31
CA MET A 1 -2.42 16.62 -0.32
C MET A 1 -3.11 15.68 0.64
N THR A 2 -4.24 16.09 1.22
CA THR A 2 -4.92 15.35 2.29
C THR A 2 -6.23 14.86 1.72
N PHE A 3 -6.40 13.53 1.64
CA PHE A 3 -7.64 12.95 1.14
C PHE A 3 -8.69 12.99 2.26
N THR A 4 -9.91 13.38 1.91
CA THR A 4 -11.02 13.37 2.87
C THR A 4 -11.50 11.94 3.12
N ARG A 5 -12.18 11.72 4.25
CA ARG A 5 -12.77 10.41 4.57
C ARG A 5 -13.71 9.98 3.46
N GLU A 6 -14.43 10.91 2.85
CA GLU A 6 -15.35 10.71 1.74
C GLU A 6 -14.63 10.29 0.46
N ASP A 7 -13.41 10.79 0.21
CA ASP A 7 -12.61 10.42 -0.96
C ASP A 7 -12.05 8.99 -0.82
N VAL A 8 -11.55 8.64 0.37
CA VAL A 8 -11.09 7.27 0.68
C VAL A 8 -12.25 6.29 0.57
N THR A 9 -13.41 6.67 1.11
CA THR A 9 -14.65 5.90 1.07
C THR A 9 -15.11 5.66 -0.37
N ARG A 10 -15.11 6.69 -1.23
CA ARG A 10 -15.47 6.55 -2.65
C ARG A 10 -14.50 5.65 -3.41
N GLY A 11 -13.20 5.79 -3.16
CA GLY A 11 -12.19 4.92 -3.76
C GLY A 11 -12.41 3.46 -3.36
N LEU A 12 -12.60 3.20 -2.07
CA LEU A 12 -12.82 1.84 -1.54
C LEU A 12 -14.11 1.21 -2.08
N PHE A 13 -15.21 1.97 -2.15
CA PHE A 13 -16.50 1.47 -2.65
C PHE A 13 -16.64 1.49 -4.18
N SER A 14 -15.69 2.10 -4.90
CA SER A 14 -15.58 1.92 -6.37
C SER A 14 -15.07 0.52 -6.75
N ILE A 15 -14.48 -0.19 -5.80
CA ILE A 15 -14.16 -1.61 -5.90
C ILE A 15 -15.50 -2.37 -5.83
N LYS A 16 -15.91 -2.97 -6.94
CA LYS A 16 -17.27 -3.53 -7.13
C LYS A 16 -17.67 -4.48 -6.00
N MET A 17 -18.60 -4.04 -5.15
CA MET A 17 -19.25 -4.91 -4.18
C MET A 17 -19.96 -6.08 -4.89
N GLY A 18 -19.63 -7.31 -4.50
CA GLY A 18 -20.30 -8.52 -4.99
C GLY A 18 -19.57 -9.28 -6.11
N LYS A 19 -18.40 -8.81 -6.54
CA LYS A 19 -17.47 -9.66 -7.30
C LYS A 19 -16.41 -10.17 -6.33
N ALA A 20 -16.17 -11.48 -6.31
CA ALA A 20 -14.95 -12.00 -5.73
C ALA A 20 -13.79 -11.26 -6.43
N PRO A 21 -12.79 -10.75 -5.69
CA PRO A 21 -11.63 -10.16 -6.32
C PRO A 21 -11.13 -11.15 -7.37
N GLY A 22 -11.01 -10.70 -8.61
CA GLY A 22 -10.51 -11.57 -9.65
C GLY A 22 -9.11 -12.07 -9.26
N PRO A 23 -8.58 -13.10 -9.93
CA PRO A 23 -7.17 -13.49 -9.78
C PRO A 23 -6.16 -12.34 -10.00
N ASP A 24 -6.64 -11.18 -10.49
CA ASP A 24 -5.87 -9.97 -10.84
C ASP A 24 -6.31 -8.71 -10.07
N ASP A 25 -7.02 -8.81 -8.94
CA ASP A 25 -7.40 -7.62 -8.16
C ASP A 25 -6.22 -7.12 -7.30
N ASP A 26 -5.59 -6.02 -7.75
CA ASP A 26 -4.54 -5.35 -7.00
C ASP A 26 -5.09 -4.67 -5.73
N THR A 27 -4.44 -4.91 -4.60
CA THR A 27 -4.75 -4.21 -3.33
C THR A 27 -3.90 -2.96 -3.22
N ILE A 28 -4.55 -1.80 -3.10
CA ILE A 28 -3.88 -0.50 -2.89
C ILE A 28 -4.10 -0.06 -1.44
N LEU A 29 -3.01 0.26 -0.75
CA LEU A 29 -3.02 0.74 0.63
C LEU A 29 -2.45 2.16 0.72
N PHE A 30 -3.07 3.00 1.55
CA PHE A 30 -2.64 4.36 1.83
C PHE A 30 -2.40 4.52 3.33
N GLY A 31 -1.34 5.25 3.70
CA GLY A 31 -1.00 5.59 5.08
C GLY A 31 0.00 6.75 5.10
N GLU A 32 0.17 7.42 6.24
CA GLU A 32 1.25 8.40 6.34
C GLU A 32 2.60 7.69 6.37
N VAL A 33 3.61 8.47 5.97
CA VAL A 33 4.94 7.94 5.66
C VAL A 33 5.79 7.97 6.93
N THR A 34 5.34 7.21 7.93
CA THR A 34 6.00 7.01 9.22
C THR A 34 6.46 5.56 9.37
N GLU A 35 7.50 5.30 10.16
CA GLU A 35 7.92 3.93 10.46
C GLU A 35 6.81 3.14 11.16
N GLY A 36 6.06 3.79 12.06
CA GLY A 36 4.98 3.16 12.82
C GLY A 36 3.83 2.69 11.93
N GLU A 37 3.36 3.54 11.02
CA GLU A 37 2.31 3.14 10.06
C GLU A 37 2.81 2.13 9.05
N THR A 38 4.05 2.27 8.58
CA THR A 38 4.66 1.28 7.68
C THR A 38 4.67 -0.11 8.33
N ARG A 39 5.11 -0.21 9.59
CA ARG A 39 5.07 -1.48 10.35
C ARG A 39 3.66 -2.00 10.53
N SER A 40 2.71 -1.10 10.78
CA SER A 40 1.30 -1.47 10.96
C SER A 40 0.71 -2.07 9.67
N ILE A 41 0.97 -1.45 8.51
CA ILE A 41 0.57 -1.96 7.20
C ILE A 41 1.18 -3.34 6.94
N MET A 42 2.49 -3.50 7.17
CA MET A 42 3.16 -4.79 6.98
C MET A 42 2.60 -5.88 7.91
N SER A 43 2.26 -5.53 9.16
CA SER A 43 1.61 -6.46 10.09
C SER A 43 0.21 -6.86 9.62
N ILE A 44 -0.57 -5.94 9.05
CA ILE A 44 -1.89 -6.25 8.50
C ILE A 44 -1.76 -7.20 7.32
N LEU A 45 -0.84 -6.95 6.39
CA LEU A 45 -0.58 -7.82 5.24
C LEU A 45 -0.14 -9.22 5.67
N HIS A 46 0.71 -9.31 6.69
CA HIS A 46 1.13 -10.58 7.28
C HIS A 46 -0.05 -11.36 7.89
N HIS A 47 -0.86 -10.71 8.72
CA HIS A 47 -2.05 -11.34 9.30
C HIS A 47 -3.08 -11.74 8.25
N TYR A 48 -3.29 -10.90 7.23
CA TYR A 48 -4.14 -11.23 6.11
C TYR A 48 -3.69 -12.52 5.42
N GLY A 49 -2.38 -12.67 5.18
CA GLY A 49 -1.84 -13.88 4.57
C GLY A 49 -1.99 -15.13 5.45
N LEU A 50 -1.79 -14.99 6.77
CA LEU A 50 -2.01 -16.08 7.72
C LEU A 50 -3.47 -16.56 7.75
N LEU A 51 -4.43 -15.63 7.69
CA LEU A 51 -5.86 -15.94 7.81
C LEU A 51 -6.50 -16.39 6.49
N SER A 52 -6.07 -15.83 5.37
CA SER A 52 -6.63 -16.12 4.04
C SER A 52 -5.89 -17.24 3.29
N GLY A 53 -4.64 -17.55 3.68
CA GLY A 53 -3.74 -18.41 2.92
C GLY A 53 -3.16 -17.75 1.65
N GLN A 54 -3.48 -16.49 1.39
CA GLN A 54 -2.97 -15.74 0.23
C GLN A 54 -1.65 -15.06 0.57
N LEU A 55 -0.63 -15.26 -0.25
CA LEU A 55 0.68 -14.63 -0.06
C LEU A 55 0.79 -13.36 -0.89
N VAL A 56 1.25 -12.27 -0.26
CA VAL A 56 1.57 -11.03 -0.97
C VAL A 56 2.79 -11.29 -1.87
N SER A 57 2.62 -11.05 -3.17
CA SER A 57 3.72 -11.14 -4.12
C SER A 57 4.56 -9.86 -4.09
N ILE A 58 5.59 -9.85 -3.25
CA ILE A 58 6.57 -8.75 -3.14
C ILE A 58 7.16 -8.35 -4.51
N GLN A 59 7.29 -9.30 -5.44
CA GLN A 59 7.79 -9.05 -6.79
C GLN A 59 6.82 -8.26 -7.68
N LYS A 60 5.52 -8.39 -7.43
CA LYS A 60 4.47 -7.68 -8.18
C LYS A 60 3.96 -6.44 -7.44
N SER A 61 4.27 -6.32 -6.15
CA SER A 61 3.91 -5.16 -5.34
C SER A 61 4.83 -3.97 -5.58
N THR A 62 4.24 -2.77 -5.56
CA THR A 62 4.97 -1.50 -5.73
C THR A 62 4.68 -0.59 -4.55
N VAL A 63 5.72 0.08 -4.04
CA VAL A 63 5.59 1.14 -3.03
C VAL A 63 5.83 2.48 -3.69
N MET A 64 4.91 3.42 -3.44
CA MET A 64 5.07 4.82 -3.82
C MET A 64 5.24 5.67 -2.57
N LEU A 65 6.28 6.49 -2.56
CA LEU A 65 6.57 7.44 -1.49
C LEU A 65 6.50 8.86 -2.02
N SER A 66 6.08 9.80 -1.19
CA SER A 66 6.07 11.23 -1.55
C SER A 66 7.46 11.69 -2.02
N PRO A 67 7.55 12.51 -3.08
CA PRO A 67 8.82 13.05 -3.56
C PRO A 67 9.50 13.97 -2.53
N ASN A 68 8.73 14.58 -1.64
CA ASN A 68 9.21 15.52 -0.63
C ASN A 68 9.66 14.83 0.68
N LEU A 69 9.81 13.50 0.67
CA LEU A 69 10.22 12.75 1.83
C LEU A 69 11.73 12.91 2.10
N ARG A 70 12.10 13.04 3.38
CA ARG A 70 13.51 13.04 3.79
C ARG A 70 14.18 11.72 3.40
N ALA A 71 15.46 11.80 3.00
CA ALA A 71 16.23 10.64 2.55
C ALA A 71 16.31 9.54 3.63
N ASP A 72 16.49 9.92 4.89
CA ASP A 72 16.59 8.98 6.02
C ASP A 72 15.27 8.22 6.23
N THR A 73 14.13 8.93 6.20
CA THR A 73 12.79 8.33 6.31
C THR A 73 12.51 7.40 5.13
N ARG A 74 12.94 7.78 3.92
CA ARG A 74 12.83 6.92 2.74
C ARG A 74 13.62 5.62 2.91
N ALA A 75 14.87 5.72 3.36
CA ALA A 75 15.72 4.56 3.60
C ALA A 75 15.12 3.62 4.66
N ALA A 76 14.64 4.17 5.78
CA ALA A 76 14.00 3.40 6.84
C ALA A 76 12.76 2.65 6.36
N ILE A 77 11.88 3.31 5.59
CA ILE A 77 10.63 2.72 5.10
C ILE A 77 10.89 1.66 4.03
N SER A 78 11.80 1.94 3.10
CA SER A 78 12.20 0.93 2.10
C SER A 78 12.82 -0.30 2.74
N TYR A 79 13.58 -0.13 3.83
CA TYR A 79 14.12 -1.26 4.59
C TYR A 79 13.02 -2.09 5.26
N ILE A 80 12.02 -1.45 5.90
CA ILE A 80 10.92 -2.16 6.58
C ILE A 80 10.05 -2.96 5.61
N GLN A 81 9.88 -2.48 4.38
CA GLN A 81 8.94 -3.05 3.42
C GLN A 81 9.54 -4.18 2.58
N GLU A 82 10.86 -4.27 2.48
CA GLU A 82 11.57 -5.22 1.59
C GLU A 82 11.09 -5.18 0.12
N LEU A 83 10.45 -4.07 -0.29
CA LEU A 83 9.81 -3.89 -1.59
C LEU A 83 10.69 -3.09 -2.55
N ARG A 84 10.53 -3.35 -3.86
CA ARG A 84 11.20 -2.56 -4.90
C ARG A 84 10.52 -1.20 -5.01
N TRP A 85 11.29 -0.13 -4.95
CA TRP A 85 10.81 1.22 -5.25
C TRP A 85 10.64 1.38 -6.78
N SER A 86 9.45 1.79 -7.22
CA SER A 86 9.19 2.25 -8.60
C SER A 86 9.17 3.79 -8.70
N PRO A 87 9.99 4.40 -9.56
CA PRO A 87 10.02 5.87 -9.74
C PRO A 87 8.96 6.42 -10.72
N HIS A 88 8.10 5.58 -11.33
CA HIS A 88 7.19 6.01 -12.40
C HIS A 88 5.72 5.93 -12.01
N MET A 89 5.15 7.07 -11.60
CA MET A 89 3.82 7.54 -12.03
C MET A 89 3.77 9.06 -11.85
N ALA A 90 3.59 9.78 -12.96
CA ALA A 90 3.27 11.20 -12.99
C ALA A 90 1.89 11.43 -12.35
N PRO A 91 1.61 12.63 -11.81
CA PRO A 91 0.34 12.89 -11.12
C PRO A 91 -0.85 12.68 -12.05
N ILE A 92 -1.89 12.06 -11.49
CA ILE A 92 -3.27 12.07 -12.04
C ILE A 92 -3.92 13.37 -11.59
#